data_AF-A0AAX7SKF7-F1
#
_entry.id   AF-A0AAX7SKF7-F1
#
_cell.length_a   1.000
_cell.length_b   1.000
_cell.length_c   1.000
_cell.angle_alpha   90.00
_cell.angle_beta   90.00
_cell.angle_gamma   90.00
#
_symmetry.space_group_name_H-M   'P 1'
#
loop_
_entity.id
_entity.type
_entity.pdbx_description
1 polymer ?
#
loop_
_entity_poly.entity_id
_entity_poly.type
_entity_poly.pdbx_seq_one_letter_code
_entity_poly.pdbx_strand_id
1 'polypeptide(L)'
;MEQTEVVKPETLDDLIKILHSIFESDCINVEEVQNLMESYESNPQEWMKYAKFDQYRYTRNLVDKGNGKFNLMVLCWGEGHGSSIHDHTESHCFMKLLQGQLKETLFEWPESKSHGDMVQKSQRILQENKVAYINDSIGLHRVENVSHTECAVSLHLYSPPFETLGTLLTPFPASPCLTQQKYLLSRKWEELILSCFFH
;
A
#
# COMPACT_ATOMS: atom_id res chain seq x y z
N MET A 1 34.09 5.47 3.89
CA MET A 1 32.67 5.17 3.61
C MET A 1 32.57 5.02 2.12
N GLU A 2 32.56 3.79 1.65
CA GLU A 2 32.45 3.45 0.24
C GLU A 2 30.99 3.72 -0.15
N GLN A 3 30.76 4.77 -0.92
CA GLN A 3 29.45 4.99 -1.54
C GLN A 3 29.35 3.97 -2.68
N THR A 4 28.64 2.87 -2.45
CA THR A 4 28.22 1.99 -3.54
C THR A 4 27.40 2.84 -4.51
N GLU A 5 27.88 2.99 -5.75
CA GLU A 5 27.09 3.59 -6.81
C GLU A 5 25.82 2.74 -6.99
N VAL A 6 24.70 3.23 -6.45
CA VAL A 6 23.41 2.54 -6.56
C VAL A 6 22.99 2.61 -8.02
N VAL A 7 23.18 1.51 -8.74
CA VAL A 7 22.73 1.37 -10.14
C VAL A 7 21.23 1.57 -10.16
N LYS A 8 20.78 2.60 -10.90
CA LYS A 8 19.35 2.89 -11.09
C LYS A 8 18.71 1.70 -11.82
N PRO A 9 17.67 1.05 -11.26
CA PRO A 9 16.94 0.00 -11.95
C PRO A 9 16.11 0.61 -13.09
N GLU A 10 16.29 0.08 -14.29
CA GLU A 10 15.52 0.48 -15.48
C GLU A 10 14.16 -0.22 -15.54
N THR A 11 14.03 -1.40 -14.91
CA THR A 11 12.82 -2.22 -14.90
C THR A 11 12.53 -2.76 -13.49
N LEU A 12 11.29 -3.21 -13.25
CA LEU A 12 10.89 -3.90 -12.02
C LEU A 12 11.71 -5.18 -11.81
N ASP A 13 12.04 -5.91 -12.86
CA ASP A 13 12.85 -7.12 -12.77
C ASP A 13 14.30 -6.79 -12.35
N ASP A 14 14.84 -5.66 -12.79
CA ASP A 14 16.16 -5.19 -12.35
C ASP A 14 16.13 -4.71 -10.91
N LEU A 15 15.08 -4.00 -10.50
CA LEU A 15 14.85 -3.66 -9.09
C LEU A 15 14.85 -4.93 -8.23
N ILE A 16 14.10 -5.97 -8.63
CA ILE A 16 14.04 -7.24 -7.90
C ILE A 16 15.44 -7.87 -7.80
N LYS A 17 16.19 -7.96 -8.90
CA LYS A 17 17.56 -8.54 -8.87
C LYS A 17 18.48 -7.79 -7.91
N ILE A 18 18.47 -6.45 -7.93
CA ILE A 18 19.33 -5.65 -7.05
C ILE A 18 18.90 -5.83 -5.59
N LEU A 19 17.60 -5.89 -5.30
CA LEU A 19 17.09 -6.18 -3.97
C LEU A 19 17.58 -7.56 -3.48
N HIS A 20 17.54 -8.60 -4.32
CA HIS A 20 18.10 -9.91 -3.97
C HIS A 20 19.56 -9.78 -3.52
N SER A 21 20.40 -9.05 -4.27
CA SER A 21 21.80 -8.83 -3.89
C SER A 21 21.97 -8.06 -2.58
N ILE A 22 21.19 -7.00 -2.35
CA ILE A 22 21.27 -6.22 -1.09
C ILE A 22 20.90 -7.10 0.10
N PHE A 23 19.82 -7.87 -0.03
CA PHE A 23 19.35 -8.77 1.01
C PHE A 23 20.13 -10.09 1.08
N GLU A 24 21.22 -10.30 0.33
CA GLU A 24 22.15 -11.41 0.61
C GLU A 24 22.91 -11.18 1.93
N SER A 25 23.22 -9.91 2.23
CA SER A 25 23.78 -9.49 3.51
C SER A 25 22.80 -9.72 4.67
N ASP A 26 23.32 -9.94 5.88
CA ASP A 26 22.51 -9.97 7.11
C ASP A 26 22.30 -8.56 7.70
N CYS A 27 23.08 -7.58 7.23
CA CYS A 27 22.97 -6.19 7.63
C CYS A 27 22.17 -5.42 6.58
N ILE A 28 20.99 -4.91 6.94
CA ILE A 28 20.14 -4.13 6.05
C ILE A 28 20.45 -2.64 6.22
N ASN A 29 20.93 -2.00 5.16
CA ASN A 29 21.02 -0.54 5.10
C ASN A 29 19.69 0.05 4.60
N VAL A 30 18.90 0.59 5.52
CA VAL A 30 17.57 1.14 5.23
C VAL A 30 17.64 2.27 4.19
N GLU A 31 18.63 3.15 4.28
CA GLU A 31 18.76 4.28 3.37
C GLU A 31 19.08 3.82 1.94
N GLU A 32 19.92 2.79 1.80
CA GLU A 32 20.25 2.19 0.50
C GLU A 32 19.03 1.58 -0.17
N VAL A 33 18.25 0.77 0.56
CA VAL A 33 17.02 0.15 0.03
C VAL A 33 15.99 1.21 -0.33
N GLN A 34 15.82 2.23 0.52
CA GLN A 34 14.88 3.31 0.28
C GLN A 34 15.25 4.10 -0.98
N ASN A 35 16.53 4.46 -1.14
CA ASN A 35 17.03 5.19 -2.31
C ASN A 35 16.90 4.35 -3.59
N LEU A 36 17.22 3.05 -3.51
CA LEU A 36 17.04 2.13 -4.63
C LEU A 36 15.57 2.06 -5.06
N MET A 37 14.65 1.82 -4.12
CA MET A 37 13.23 1.77 -4.42
C MET A 37 12.74 3.11 -4.96
N GLU A 38 13.20 4.25 -4.45
CA GLU A 38 12.80 5.57 -4.95
C GLU A 38 13.30 5.81 -6.38
N SER A 39 14.52 5.34 -6.70
CA SER A 39 15.14 5.51 -8.02
C SER A 39 14.46 4.75 -9.16
N TYR A 40 13.73 3.66 -8.87
CA TYR A 40 12.89 2.98 -9.85
C TYR A 40 11.74 3.90 -10.29
N GLU A 41 11.62 4.15 -11.59
CA GLU A 41 10.46 4.90 -12.12
C GLU A 41 9.32 3.92 -12.44
N SER A 42 8.15 4.17 -11.85
CA SER A 42 6.98 3.29 -12.01
C SER A 42 6.57 3.19 -13.49
N ASN A 43 6.52 1.96 -13.99
CA ASN A 43 6.01 1.65 -15.32
C ASN A 43 4.82 0.67 -15.22
N PRO A 44 3.57 1.11 -15.47
CA PRO A 44 2.39 0.25 -15.39
C PRO A 44 2.48 -1.04 -16.19
N GLN A 45 3.20 -1.05 -17.31
CA GLN A 45 3.33 -2.26 -18.14
C GLN A 45 4.04 -3.41 -17.41
N GLU A 46 4.88 -3.10 -16.42
CA GLU A 46 5.69 -4.08 -15.70
C GLU A 46 4.95 -4.71 -14.50
N TRP A 47 4.20 -3.89 -13.76
CA TRP A 47 3.55 -4.33 -12.53
C TRP A 47 2.06 -4.64 -12.66
N MET A 48 1.39 -4.24 -13.77
CA MET A 48 -0.06 -4.43 -13.92
C MET A 48 -0.50 -5.90 -13.90
N LYS A 49 0.37 -6.84 -14.27
CA LYS A 49 0.13 -8.29 -14.11
C LYS A 49 -0.12 -8.72 -12.66
N TYR A 50 0.38 -7.94 -11.68
CA TYR A 50 0.16 -8.16 -10.24
C TYR A 50 -0.98 -7.31 -9.69
N ALA A 51 -1.46 -6.31 -10.42
CA ALA A 51 -2.44 -5.33 -9.93
C ALA A 51 -3.88 -5.87 -9.95
N LYS A 52 -4.21 -6.79 -9.03
CA LYS A 52 -5.54 -7.41 -8.93
C LYS A 52 -6.38 -6.69 -7.89
N PHE A 53 -7.32 -5.88 -8.32
CA PHE A 53 -8.23 -5.15 -7.43
C PHE A 53 -9.38 -6.03 -6.92
N ASP A 54 -9.88 -5.69 -5.74
CA ASP A 54 -11.14 -6.18 -5.19
C ASP A 54 -12.06 -4.97 -4.93
N GLN A 55 -13.37 -5.15 -5.02
CA GLN A 55 -14.34 -4.06 -4.91
C GLN A 55 -14.43 -3.49 -3.48
N TYR A 56 -14.27 -4.34 -2.46
CA TYR A 56 -14.65 -4.00 -1.08
C TYR A 56 -13.45 -3.77 -0.16
N ARG A 57 -12.27 -4.23 -0.55
CA ARG A 57 -11.05 -4.12 0.25
C ARG A 57 -9.82 -3.97 -0.62
N TYR A 58 -8.77 -3.37 -0.06
CA TYR A 58 -7.47 -3.39 -0.71
C TYR A 58 -6.94 -4.83 -0.77
N THR A 59 -6.17 -5.13 -1.81
CA THR A 59 -5.59 -6.46 -2.02
C THR A 59 -4.08 -6.44 -1.85
N ARG A 60 -3.51 -7.62 -1.61
CA ARG A 60 -2.08 -7.85 -1.45
C ARG A 60 -1.66 -8.92 -2.45
N ASN A 61 -0.84 -8.55 -3.42
CA ASN A 61 -0.46 -9.41 -4.53
C ASN A 61 1.05 -9.65 -4.48
N LEU A 62 1.45 -10.87 -4.13
CA LEU A 62 2.85 -11.25 -4.07
C LEU A 62 3.51 -11.11 -5.45
N VAL A 63 4.63 -10.37 -5.48
CA VAL A 63 5.48 -10.19 -6.67
C VAL A 63 6.65 -11.16 -6.60
N ASP A 64 7.36 -11.16 -5.47
CA ASP A 64 8.57 -11.97 -5.26
C ASP A 64 8.67 -12.40 -3.79
N LYS A 65 9.11 -13.64 -3.56
CA LYS A 65 9.29 -14.23 -2.21
C LYS A 65 10.66 -13.92 -1.60
N GLY A 66 11.48 -13.15 -2.30
CA GLY A 66 12.87 -12.90 -2.00
C GLY A 66 13.70 -14.18 -1.95
N ASN A 67 14.80 -14.08 -1.24
CA ASN A 67 15.71 -15.16 -0.89
C ASN A 67 15.41 -15.74 0.51
N GLY A 68 14.15 -15.62 0.97
CA GLY A 68 13.74 -15.96 2.34
C GLY A 68 13.96 -14.84 3.36
N LYS A 69 14.59 -13.72 2.96
CA LYS A 69 14.84 -12.57 3.86
C LYS A 69 13.91 -11.38 3.61
N PHE A 70 13.17 -11.36 2.51
CA PHE A 70 12.16 -10.33 2.27
C PHE A 70 10.99 -10.86 1.45
N ASN A 71 9.84 -10.17 1.52
CA ASN A 71 8.72 -10.33 0.60
C ASN A 71 8.48 -9.02 -0.14
N LEU A 72 8.26 -9.10 -1.46
CA LEU A 72 7.88 -7.97 -2.30
C LEU A 72 6.45 -8.16 -2.80
N MET A 73 5.58 -7.17 -2.59
CA MET A 73 4.17 -7.27 -2.95
C MET A 73 3.64 -5.96 -3.54
N VAL A 74 2.70 -6.08 -4.47
CA VAL A 74 1.88 -4.97 -4.97
C VAL A 74 0.56 -4.95 -4.19
N LEU A 75 0.29 -3.83 -3.53
CA LEU A 75 -0.99 -3.55 -2.90
C LEU A 75 -1.82 -2.65 -3.81
N CYS A 76 -3.08 -3.04 -3.99
CA CYS A 76 -4.04 -2.31 -4.82
C CYS A 76 -5.14 -1.74 -3.94
N TRP A 77 -5.32 -0.42 -4.02
CA TRP A 77 -6.25 0.34 -3.19
C TRP A 77 -7.33 0.92 -4.09
N GLY A 78 -8.55 0.41 -3.97
CA GLY A 78 -9.71 1.01 -4.59
C GLY A 78 -10.03 2.39 -3.99
N GLU A 79 -11.04 3.04 -4.55
CA GLU A 79 -11.54 4.34 -4.08
C GLU A 79 -11.98 4.24 -2.61
N GLY A 80 -11.46 5.14 -1.76
CA GLY A 80 -11.76 5.17 -0.33
C GLY A 80 -11.27 3.97 0.47
N HIS A 81 -10.48 3.05 -0.11
CA HIS A 81 -9.95 1.90 0.61
C HIS A 81 -8.88 2.33 1.60
N GLY A 82 -8.86 1.71 2.78
CA GLY A 82 -7.86 1.96 3.80
C GLY A 82 -7.53 0.72 4.61
N SER A 83 -6.35 0.73 5.23
CA SER A 83 -5.95 -0.26 6.20
C SER A 83 -6.57 0.06 7.57
N SER A 84 -6.55 -0.92 8.47
CA SER A 84 -6.59 -0.65 9.90
C SER A 84 -5.32 0.05 10.37
N ILE A 85 -5.32 0.53 11.61
CA ILE A 85 -4.08 0.87 12.30
C ILE A 85 -3.36 -0.46 12.60
N HIS A 86 -2.09 -0.57 12.21
CA HIS A 86 -1.32 -1.80 12.37
C HIS A 86 0.16 -1.55 12.65
N ASP A 87 0.79 -2.57 13.22
CA ASP A 87 2.24 -2.70 13.39
C ASP A 87 2.85 -3.45 12.21
N HIS A 88 4.17 -3.66 12.26
CA HIS A 88 4.94 -4.40 11.26
C HIS A 88 5.64 -5.63 11.84
N THR A 89 5.29 -6.05 13.06
CA THR A 89 5.75 -7.30 13.70
C THR A 89 7.27 -7.47 13.64
N GLU A 90 8.01 -6.44 14.06
CA GLU A 90 9.48 -6.34 14.05
C GLU A 90 10.14 -6.37 12.65
N SER A 91 9.36 -6.26 11.57
CA SER A 91 9.87 -6.15 10.21
C SER A 91 10.06 -4.69 9.75
N HIS A 92 11.07 -4.48 8.92
CA HIS A 92 11.21 -3.30 8.07
C HIS A 92 10.11 -3.27 7.02
N CYS A 93 9.46 -2.13 6.84
CA CYS A 93 8.45 -1.91 5.81
C CYS A 93 8.86 -0.72 4.94
N PHE A 94 9.04 -0.98 3.65
CA PHE A 94 9.24 0.04 2.63
C PHE A 94 8.01 0.08 1.74
N MET A 95 7.41 1.24 1.59
CA MET A 95 6.23 1.47 0.77
C MET A 95 6.54 2.49 -0.32
N LYS A 96 6.72 2.03 -1.55
CA LYS A 96 6.83 2.90 -2.74
C LYS A 96 5.46 3.07 -3.37
N LEU A 97 5.10 4.28 -3.76
CA LEU A 97 3.90 4.51 -4.56
C LEU A 97 4.17 4.32 -6.05
N LEU A 98 3.38 3.46 -6.69
CA LEU A 98 3.47 3.16 -8.13
C LEU A 98 2.44 3.93 -8.95
N GLN A 99 1.26 4.21 -8.40
CA GLN A 99 0.21 4.98 -9.07
C GLN A 99 -0.70 5.65 -8.03
N GLY A 100 -1.17 6.86 -8.34
CA GLY A 100 -2.15 7.57 -7.53
C GLY A 100 -1.52 8.28 -6.34
N GLN A 101 -2.24 8.33 -5.22
CA GLN A 101 -1.79 8.96 -3.97
C GLN A 101 -2.27 8.13 -2.77
N LEU A 102 -1.45 8.03 -1.73
CA LEU A 102 -1.84 7.39 -0.46
C LEU A 102 -1.61 8.35 0.69
N LYS A 103 -2.59 8.44 1.59
CA LYS A 103 -2.43 9.12 2.87
C LYS A 103 -1.89 8.12 3.87
N GLU A 104 -0.74 8.44 4.47
CA GLU A 104 -0.22 7.72 5.63
C GLU A 104 -0.41 8.57 6.88
N THR A 105 -0.98 7.95 7.92
CA THR A 105 -1.17 8.57 9.24
C THR A 105 -0.40 7.75 10.27
N LEU A 106 0.53 8.38 10.98
CA LEU A 106 1.34 7.74 12.03
C LEU A 106 0.68 7.93 13.40
N PHE A 107 0.74 6.89 14.24
CA PHE A 107 0.19 6.86 15.58
C PHE A 107 1.24 6.43 16.61
N GLU A 108 1.07 6.89 17.84
CA GLU A 108 1.87 6.45 18.99
C GLU A 108 1.45 5.05 19.46
N TRP A 109 2.39 4.35 20.08
CA TRP A 109 2.06 3.14 20.82
C TRP A 109 1.24 3.52 22.07
N PRO A 110 0.16 2.79 22.37
CA PRO A 110 -0.66 3.09 23.54
C PRO A 110 0.13 2.85 24.82
N GLU A 111 0.19 3.87 25.70
CA GLU A 111 0.95 3.82 26.96
C GLU A 111 0.37 2.83 27.99
N SER A 112 -0.88 2.41 27.85
CA SER A 112 -1.54 1.46 28.76
C SER A 112 -2.60 0.60 28.05
N LYS A 113 -2.90 -0.58 28.62
CA LYS A 113 -3.95 -1.50 28.12
C LYS A 113 -5.38 -1.01 28.38
N SER A 114 -5.57 0.13 29.05
CA SER A 114 -6.88 0.76 29.17
C SER A 114 -7.22 1.50 27.87
N HIS A 115 -8.51 1.58 27.55
CA HIS A 115 -9.11 2.19 26.35
C HIS A 115 -8.75 3.68 26.13
N GLY A 116 -7.47 3.99 25.95
CA GLY A 116 -7.01 5.29 25.50
C GLY A 116 -7.20 5.39 23.98
N ASP A 117 -7.62 6.57 23.52
CA ASP A 117 -7.73 6.85 22.10
C ASP A 117 -6.34 6.80 21.45
N MET A 118 -6.28 6.28 20.23
CA MET A 118 -5.04 6.26 19.45
C MET A 118 -4.60 7.70 19.12
N VAL A 119 -3.43 8.10 19.61
CA VAL A 119 -2.89 9.46 19.41
C VAL A 119 -2.16 9.52 18.06
N GLN A 120 -2.64 10.40 17.17
CA GLN A 120 -2.00 10.66 15.88
C GLN A 120 -0.73 11.53 16.08
N LYS A 121 0.42 11.04 15.61
CA LYS A 121 1.70 11.79 15.58
C LYS A 121 1.79 12.75 14.41
N SER A 122 1.49 12.23 13.22
CA SER A 122 1.64 12.99 11.98
C SER A 122 0.82 12.35 10.85
N GLN A 123 0.67 13.07 9.76
CA GLN A 123 0.10 12.55 8.51
C GLN A 123 0.86 13.11 7.33
N ARG A 124 0.96 12.33 6.26
CA ARG A 124 1.55 12.75 4.98
C ARG A 124 0.79 12.15 3.80
N ILE A 125 0.86 12.83 2.65
CA ILE A 125 0.41 12.27 1.38
C ILE A 125 1.64 11.78 0.63
N LEU A 126 1.73 10.48 0.42
CA LEU A 126 2.71 9.86 -0.43
C LEU A 126 2.27 10.05 -1.89
N GLN A 127 3.17 10.63 -2.70
CA GLN A 127 2.98 10.88 -4.13
C GLN A 127 3.65 9.78 -4.95
N GLU A 128 3.33 9.72 -6.24
CA GLU A 128 3.88 8.72 -7.15
C GLU A 128 5.42 8.73 -7.14
N ASN A 129 6.01 7.54 -7.25
CA ASN A 129 7.44 7.26 -7.15
C ASN A 129 8.10 7.53 -5.80
N LYS A 130 7.43 8.18 -4.85
CA LYS A 130 7.97 8.39 -3.50
C LYS A 130 7.91 7.14 -2.65
N VAL A 131 8.85 7.05 -1.72
CA VAL A 131 9.00 5.93 -0.78
C VAL A 131 8.81 6.41 0.65
N ALA A 132 7.99 5.68 1.38
CA ALA A 132 7.85 5.76 2.82
C ALA A 132 8.55 4.56 3.47
N TYR A 133 9.19 4.79 4.61
CA TYR A 133 9.74 3.73 5.46
C TYR A 133 9.12 3.79 6.84
N ILE A 134 8.84 2.61 7.42
CA ILE A 134 8.36 2.46 8.79
C ILE A 134 8.85 1.12 9.38
N ASN A 135 9.00 1.10 10.71
CA ASN A 135 9.15 -0.09 11.53
C ASN A 135 8.50 0.17 12.91
N ASP A 136 8.45 -0.85 13.77
CA ASP A 136 7.77 -0.75 15.07
C ASP A 136 8.42 0.27 16.03
N SER A 137 9.71 0.57 15.86
CA SER A 137 10.39 1.61 16.65
C SER A 137 9.93 3.03 16.31
N ILE A 138 9.37 3.25 15.11
CA ILE A 138 8.82 4.55 14.68
C ILE A 138 7.40 4.73 15.22
N GLY A 139 6.57 3.68 15.14
CA GLY A 139 5.20 3.68 15.61
C GLY A 139 4.27 2.81 14.76
N LEU A 140 2.98 3.05 14.95
CA LEU A 140 1.91 2.39 14.20
C LEU A 140 1.49 3.28 13.03
N HIS A 141 0.88 2.72 12.00
CA HIS A 141 0.33 3.55 10.93
C HIS A 141 -0.99 3.06 10.35
N ARG A 142 -1.66 3.98 9.64
CA ARG A 142 -2.80 3.70 8.78
C ARG A 142 -2.53 4.27 7.40
N VAL A 143 -2.78 3.47 6.36
CA VAL A 143 -2.59 3.84 4.97
C VAL A 143 -3.94 3.82 4.26
N GLU A 144 -4.27 4.91 3.58
CA GLU A 144 -5.60 5.13 3.00
C GLU A 144 -5.49 5.74 1.60
N ASN A 145 -6.24 5.20 0.64
CA ASN A 145 -6.55 5.91 -0.59
C ASN A 145 -7.74 6.84 -0.32
N VAL A 146 -7.45 8.12 -0.08
CA VAL A 146 -8.47 9.14 0.18
C VAL A 146 -9.20 9.61 -1.08
N SER A 147 -8.78 9.14 -2.26
CA SER A 147 -9.45 9.48 -3.51
C SER A 147 -10.79 8.73 -3.64
N HIS A 148 -11.79 9.43 -4.16
CA HIS A 148 -13.11 8.88 -4.49
C HIS A 148 -13.30 8.67 -6.00
N THR A 149 -12.27 8.90 -6.81
CA THR A 149 -12.33 8.78 -8.27
C THR A 149 -11.13 8.06 -8.87
N GLU A 150 -10.05 7.90 -8.11
CA GLU A 150 -8.80 7.32 -8.58
C GLU A 150 -8.39 6.15 -7.68
N CYS A 151 -7.94 5.07 -8.30
CA CYS A 151 -7.30 3.96 -7.59
C CYS A 151 -5.83 4.26 -7.32
N ALA A 152 -5.27 3.68 -6.26
CA ALA A 152 -3.85 3.77 -5.95
C ALA A 152 -3.19 2.38 -5.96
N VAL A 153 -1.91 2.36 -6.32
CA VAL A 153 -1.09 1.13 -6.32
C VAL A 153 0.23 1.43 -5.64
N SER A 154 0.65 0.55 -4.73
CA SER A 154 1.90 0.69 -3.99
C SER A 154 2.67 -0.61 -3.97
N LEU A 155 4.00 -0.53 -4.08
CA LEU A 155 4.94 -1.63 -3.91
C LEU A 155 5.44 -1.65 -2.47
N HIS A 156 5.27 -2.78 -1.80
CA HIS A 156 5.66 -2.99 -0.41
C HIS A 156 6.78 -4.03 -0.33
N LEU A 157 7.85 -3.70 0.36
CA LEU A 157 8.91 -4.62 0.74
C LEU A 157 8.92 -4.80 2.25
N TYR A 158 8.89 -6.06 2.68
CA TYR A 158 8.92 -6.44 4.09
C TYR A 158 10.11 -7.33 4.39
N SER A 159 10.91 -7.00 5.41
CA SER A 159 12.06 -7.80 5.83
C SER A 159 12.27 -7.77 7.35
N PRO A 160 12.31 -8.90 8.06
CA PRO A 160 12.08 -10.27 7.57
C PRO A 160 10.68 -10.44 6.97
N PRO A 161 10.44 -11.49 6.15
CA PRO A 161 9.11 -11.73 5.60
C PRO A 161 8.17 -12.14 6.74
N PHE A 162 6.97 -11.56 6.78
CA PHE A 162 5.91 -11.99 7.71
C PHE A 162 4.81 -12.74 6.98
N GLU A 163 4.20 -13.70 7.69
CA GLU A 163 3.03 -14.45 7.20
C GLU A 163 1.70 -13.86 7.72
N THR A 164 1.72 -13.10 8.82
CA THR A 164 0.53 -12.51 9.46
C THR A 164 0.86 -11.18 10.14
N LEU A 165 0.14 -10.10 9.81
CA LEU A 165 0.21 -8.81 10.53
C LEU A 165 -0.77 -8.80 11.71
N GLY A 166 -0.31 -8.28 12.86
CA GLY A 166 -1.15 -7.95 14.00
C GLY A 166 -2.06 -6.76 13.66
N THR A 167 -3.37 -7.01 13.48
CA THR A 167 -4.34 -5.93 13.34
C THR A 167 -4.84 -5.50 14.71
N LEU A 168 -4.46 -4.31 15.18
CA LEU A 168 -5.11 -3.68 16.34
C LEU A 168 -6.45 -3.11 15.87
N LEU A 169 -7.52 -3.90 16.04
CA LEU A 169 -8.88 -3.48 15.70
C LEU A 169 -9.32 -2.35 16.64
N THR A 170 -9.26 -1.11 16.17
CA THR A 170 -10.22 -0.09 16.60
C THR A 170 -11.45 -0.20 15.68
N PRO A 171 -12.66 -0.41 16.23
CA PRO A 171 -13.86 -0.50 15.40
C PRO A 171 -14.14 0.86 14.74
N PHE A 172 -14.05 0.92 13.42
CA PHE A 172 -14.56 2.05 12.65
C PHE A 172 -16.08 1.94 12.51
N PRO A 173 -16.85 3.03 12.72
CA PRO A 173 -18.19 3.11 12.18
C PRO A 173 -18.08 3.20 10.66
N ALA A 174 -18.65 2.21 9.96
CA ALA A 174 -18.81 2.29 8.51
C ALA A 174 -19.69 3.50 8.20
N SER A 175 -19.09 4.58 7.68
CA SER A 175 -19.85 5.66 7.07
C SER A 175 -20.39 5.17 5.72
N PRO A 176 -21.71 5.10 5.51
CA PRO A 176 -22.23 4.82 4.19
C PRO A 176 -21.97 6.04 3.30
N CYS A 177 -21.10 5.87 2.30
CA CYS A 177 -20.92 6.85 1.23
C CYS A 177 -22.22 6.94 0.42
N LEU A 178 -22.90 8.09 0.51
CA LEU A 178 -24.23 8.37 -0.07
C LEU A 178 -24.26 8.48 -1.61
N THR A 179 -23.21 8.11 -2.32
CA THR A 179 -23.11 8.35 -3.77
C THR A 179 -23.59 7.18 -4.64
N GLN A 180 -23.94 6.02 -4.05
CA GLN A 180 -24.38 4.84 -4.81
C GLN A 180 -25.89 4.74 -5.09
N GLN A 181 -26.73 5.68 -4.64
CA GLN A 181 -28.18 5.58 -4.90
C GLN A 181 -28.64 6.29 -6.19
N LYS A 182 -27.79 7.08 -6.87
CA LYS A 182 -28.19 7.75 -8.13
C LYS A 182 -27.87 6.97 -9.40
N TYR A 183 -26.83 6.13 -9.41
CA TYR A 183 -26.42 5.40 -10.62
C TYR A 183 -27.24 4.12 -10.88
N LEU A 184 -27.77 3.46 -9.84
CA LEU A 184 -28.60 2.25 -9.98
C LEU A 184 -30.08 2.54 -10.25
N LEU A 185 -30.56 3.76 -9.95
CA LEU A 185 -31.91 4.19 -10.30
C LEU A 185 -31.99 4.65 -11.76
N SER A 186 -30.99 5.35 -12.31
CA SER A 186 -31.02 5.85 -13.69
C SER A 186 -31.06 4.72 -14.75
N ARG A 187 -30.33 3.62 -14.57
CA ARG A 187 -30.30 2.54 -15.57
C ARG A 187 -31.55 1.65 -15.61
N LYS A 188 -32.28 1.53 -14.48
CA LYS A 188 -33.55 0.78 -14.46
C LYS A 188 -34.71 1.53 -15.12
N TRP A 189 -34.66 2.87 -15.20
CA TRP A 189 -35.71 3.65 -15.87
C TRP A 189 -35.54 3.67 -17.41
N GLU A 190 -34.31 3.66 -17.94
CA GLU A 190 -34.09 3.65 -19.40
C GLU A 190 -34.42 2.29 -20.04
N GLU A 191 -34.15 1.16 -19.35
CA GLU A 191 -34.49 -0.17 -19.86
C GLU A 191 -36.00 -0.45 -19.85
N LEU A 192 -36.76 0.13 -18.90
CA LEU A 192 -38.22 -0.01 -18.85
C LEU A 192 -38.95 0.81 -19.93
N ILE A 193 -38.41 1.97 -20.33
CA ILE A 193 -39.02 2.81 -21.38
C ILE A 193 -38.80 2.20 -22.78
N LEU A 194 -37.66 1.56 -23.03
CA LEU A 194 -37.36 0.94 -24.33
C LEU A 194 -38.15 -0.35 -24.60
N SER A 195 -38.64 -1.04 -23.56
CA SER A 195 -39.46 -2.26 -23.72
C SER A 195 -40.94 -1.99 -24.03
N CYS A 196 -41.43 -0.76 -23.88
CA CYS A 196 -42.83 -0.38 -24.12
C CYS A 196 -43.10 0.24 -25.51
N PHE A 197 -42.10 0.37 -26.38
CA PHE A 197 -42.25 0.98 -27.72
C PHE A 197 -42.14 0.01 -28.90
N PHE A 198 -42.02 -1.29 -28.65
CA PHE A 198 -42.09 -2.33 -29.68
C PHE A 198 -43.00 -3.48 -29.22
N HIS A 199 -44.31 -3.25 -29.21
CA HIS A 199 -45.39 -4.18 -29.58
C HIS A 199 -46.72 -3.43 -29.64
#